data_AF-A0A6V7KB50-F1
#
_entry.id   AF-A0A6V7KB50-F1
#
_cell.length_a   1.000
_cell.length_b   1.000
_cell.length_c   1.000
_cell.angle_alpha   90.00
_cell.angle_beta   90.00
_cell.angle_gamma   90.00
#
_symmetry.space_group_name_H-M   'P 1'
#
loop_
_entity.id
_entity.type
_entity.pdbx_description
1 polymer ?
#
loop_
_entity_poly.entity_id
_entity_poly.type
_entity_poly.pdbx_seq_one_letter_code
_entity_poly.pdbx_strand_id
1 'polypeptide(L)'
;MAEGPRKCPRYWPEDETAYEHISVRYIQSESCPYYTRRELCVSNTKTDETVVVTQYQYHGWPTVEGEVPEVTRGVIELVDQTL
;
A
#
# COMPACT_ATOMS: atom_id res chain seq x y z
N MET A 1 17.23 14.75 -13.53
CA MET A 1 16.52 14.05 -12.43
C MET A 1 15.05 14.06 -12.80
N ALA A 2 14.61 13.09 -13.60
CA ALA A 2 13.27 13.13 -14.18
C ALA A 2 12.25 12.63 -13.15
N GLU A 3 11.52 13.56 -12.52
CA GLU A 3 10.21 13.25 -11.96
C GLU A 3 9.29 12.91 -13.12
N GLY A 4 9.26 11.62 -13.49
CA GLY A 4 8.19 11.10 -14.33
C GLY A 4 6.83 11.33 -13.65
N PRO A 5 5.72 11.31 -14.40
CA PRO A 5 4.39 11.51 -13.83
C PRO A 5 4.20 10.55 -12.65
N ARG A 6 3.94 11.09 -11.45
CA ARG A 6 3.72 10.29 -10.24
C ARG A 6 2.52 9.38 -10.50
N LYS A 7 2.78 8.10 -10.80
CA LYS A 7 1.73 7.15 -11.20
C LYS A 7 0.66 6.95 -10.12
N CYS A 8 0.99 7.21 -8.84
CA CYS A 8 0.05 7.12 -7.72
C CYS A 8 0.39 8.17 -6.64
N PRO A 9 -0.53 9.11 -6.31
CA PRO A 9 -0.38 9.94 -5.13
C PRO A 9 -0.49 9.09 -3.86
N ARG A 10 0.26 9.45 -2.81
CA ARG A 10 0.16 8.80 -1.52
C ARG A 10 -1.22 9.10 -0.91
N TYR A 11 -2.02 8.06 -0.69
CA TYR A 11 -3.38 8.16 -0.14
C TYR A 11 -3.48 7.69 1.32
N TRP A 12 -2.36 7.29 1.92
CA TRP A 12 -2.29 6.89 3.32
C TRP A 12 -1.47 7.91 4.12
N PRO A 13 -1.85 8.20 5.38
CA PRO A 13 -1.12 9.13 6.23
C PRO A 13 0.06 8.46 6.94
N GLU A 14 0.89 9.29 7.58
CA GLU A 14 1.94 8.84 8.50
C GLU A 14 1.45 8.74 9.95
N ASP A 15 0.34 9.40 10.28
CA ASP A 15 -0.32 9.34 11.59
C ASP A 15 -1.84 9.14 11.40
N GLU A 16 -2.62 10.21 11.22
CA GLU A 16 -4.05 10.14 10.92
C GLU A 16 -4.48 11.22 9.92
N THR A 17 -5.42 10.91 9.02
CA THR A 17 -6.01 11.88 8.10
C THR A 17 -7.45 11.49 7.76
N ALA A 18 -8.32 12.51 7.73
CA ALA A 18 -9.71 12.37 7.32
C ALA A 18 -9.89 12.67 5.83
N TYR A 19 -10.64 11.80 5.16
CA TYR A 19 -11.09 11.92 3.78
C TYR A 19 -12.63 11.88 3.78
N GLU A 20 -13.26 13.05 3.82
CA GLU A 20 -14.71 13.18 3.97
C GLU A 20 -15.25 12.42 5.18
N HIS A 21 -15.88 11.27 4.96
CA HIS A 21 -16.52 10.44 5.97
C HIS A 21 -15.69 9.21 6.35
N ILE A 22 -14.41 9.20 5.97
CA ILE A 22 -13.47 8.11 6.21
C ILE A 22 -12.27 8.68 6.98
N SER A 23 -12.00 8.23 8.19
CA SER A 23 -10.71 8.46 8.85
C SER A 23 -9.77 7.30 8.57
N VAL A 24 -8.55 7.59 8.16
CA VAL A 24 -7.49 6.60 7.99
C VAL A 24 -6.40 6.92 9.00
N ARG A 25 -6.06 5.94 9.83
CA ARG A 25 -4.97 6.04 10.82
C ARG A 25 -3.93 4.97 10.56
N TYR A 26 -2.67 5.37 10.54
CA TYR A 26 -1.53 4.49 10.45
C TYR A 26 -1.40 3.66 11.74
N ILE A 27 -1.16 2.35 11.60
CA ILE A 27 -0.87 1.46 12.73
C ILE A 27 0.61 1.11 12.73
N GLN A 28 1.05 0.42 11.68
CA GLN A 28 2.43 -0.04 11.54
C GLN A 28 2.76 -0.36 10.07
N SER A 29 4.04 -0.50 9.79
CA SER A 29 4.53 -1.01 8.52
C SER A 29 5.74 -1.91 8.70
N GLU A 30 5.83 -2.87 7.81
CA GLU A 30 6.95 -3.80 7.69
C GLU A 30 7.56 -3.63 6.31
N SER A 31 8.88 -3.44 6.28
CA SER A 31 9.64 -3.39 5.05
C SER A 31 10.21 -4.78 4.76
N CYS A 32 9.62 -5.47 3.79
CA CYS A 32 10.14 -6.74 3.28
C CYS A 32 11.08 -6.47 2.08
N PRO A 33 11.86 -7.47 1.62
CA PRO A 33 12.79 -7.28 0.51
C PRO A 33 12.14 -6.82 -0.81
N TYR A 34 10.90 -7.22 -1.08
CA TYR A 34 10.22 -6.97 -2.37
C TYR A 34 8.96 -6.10 -2.28
N TYR A 35 8.40 -5.95 -1.08
CA TYR A 35 7.18 -5.18 -0.86
C TYR A 35 7.19 -4.52 0.52
N THR A 36 6.35 -3.52 0.70
CA THR A 36 6.02 -2.97 2.02
C THR A 36 4.63 -3.42 2.41
N ARG A 37 4.47 -3.96 3.62
CA ARG A 37 3.17 -4.25 4.23
C ARG A 37 2.83 -3.11 5.20
N ARG A 38 1.61 -2.57 5.13
CA ARG A 38 1.12 -1.54 6.05
C ARG A 38 -0.22 -1.96 6.64
N GLU A 39 -0.38 -1.76 7.93
CA GLU A 39 -1.66 -1.88 8.60
C GLU A 39 -2.24 -0.49 8.84
N LEU A 40 -3.47 -0.30 8.40
CA LEU A 40 -4.21 0.95 8.50
C LEU A 40 -5.52 0.67 9.22
N CYS A 41 -5.88 1.54 10.15
CA CYS A 41 -7.20 1.58 10.77
C CYS A 41 -8.07 2.51 9.91
N VAL A 42 -9.14 1.98 9.32
CA VAL A 42 -10.08 2.77 8.50
C VAL A 42 -11.41 2.81 9.21
N SER A 43 -11.90 4.02 9.49
CA SER A 43 -13.14 4.25 10.25
C SER A 43 -14.13 5.07 9.43
N ASN A 44 -15.39 4.66 9.41
CA ASN A 44 -16.50 5.45 8.90
C ASN A 44 -16.98 6.44 9.97
N THR A 45 -16.73 7.73 9.77
CA THR A 45 -17.04 8.77 10.77
C THR A 45 -18.53 9.07 10.95
N LYS A 46 -19.40 8.47 10.13
CA LYS A 46 -20.86 8.58 10.26
C LYS A 46 -21.48 7.45 11.06
N THR A 47 -20.86 6.27 11.05
CA THR A 47 -21.39 5.05 11.69
C THR A 47 -20.52 4.56 12.85
N ASP A 48 -19.33 5.15 13.03
CA ASP A 48 -18.28 4.73 13.96
C ASP A 48 -17.80 3.27 13.76
N GLU A 49 -18.08 2.70 12.58
CA GLU A 49 -17.58 1.38 12.19
C GLU A 49 -16.10 1.47 11.81
N THR A 50 -15.29 0.55 12.32
CA THR A 50 -13.85 0.50 12.08
C THR A 50 -13.42 -0.86 11.55
N VAL A 51 -12.54 -0.84 10.56
CA VAL A 51 -11.89 -2.03 10.00
C VAL A 51 -10.37 -1.83 9.95
N VAL A 52 -9.63 -2.92 10.14
CA VAL A 52 -8.18 -2.94 9.90
C VAL A 52 -7.93 -3.40 8.47
N VAL A 53 -7.28 -2.55 7.67
CA VAL A 53 -6.89 -2.82 6.29
C VAL A 53 -5.40 -3.12 6.24
N THR A 54 -5.03 -4.23 5.60
CA THR A 54 -3.64 -4.52 5.26
C THR A 54 -3.38 -4.10 3.81
N GLN A 55 -2.48 -3.15 3.62
CA GLN A 55 -2.02 -2.68 2.30
C GLN A 55 -0.67 -3.30 1.97
N TYR A 56 -0.54 -3.84 0.76
CA TYR A 56 0.74 -4.31 0.21
C TYR A 56 1.18 -3.44 -0.96
N GLN A 57 2.43 -2.98 -0.94
CA GLN A 57 3.04 -2.19 -2.01
C GLN A 57 4.24 -2.95 -2.56
N TYR A 58 4.08 -3.58 -3.72
CA TYR A 58 5.17 -4.29 -4.42
C TYR A 58 6.10 -3.31 -5.14
N HIS A 59 7.40 -3.48 -4.97
CA HIS A 59 8.43 -2.58 -5.52
C HIS A 59 9.15 -3.17 -6.74
N GLY A 60 8.99 -4.47 -7.00
CA GLY A 60 9.74 -5.18 -8.04
C GLY A 60 9.15 -5.10 -9.44
N TRP A 61 7.99 -4.44 -9.63
CA TRP A 61 7.37 -4.34 -10.96
C TRP A 61 7.90 -3.12 -11.73
N PRO A 62 8.52 -3.31 -12.91
CA PRO A 62 9.05 -2.21 -13.71
C PRO A 62 7.96 -1.22 -14.15
N THR A 63 8.29 0.06 -14.21
CA THR A 63 7.32 1.08 -14.66
C THR A 63 7.29 1.25 -16.17
N VAL A 64 8.23 0.65 -16.90
CA VAL A 64 8.31 0.67 -18.36
C VAL A 64 7.22 -0.24 -18.92
N GLU A 65 6.54 0.23 -19.96
CA GLU A 65 5.47 -0.53 -20.60
C GLU A 65 6.01 -1.81 -21.26
N GLY A 66 5.33 -2.93 -21.05
CA GLY A 66 5.72 -4.24 -21.59
C GLY A 66 6.78 -4.98 -20.77
N GLU A 67 7.38 -4.34 -19.76
CA GLU A 67 8.34 -4.99 -18.87
C GLU A 67 7.65 -5.71 -17.70
N VAL A 68 8.29 -6.79 -17.26
CA VAL A 68 7.87 -7.63 -16.13
C VAL A 68 9.06 -7.84 -15.18
N PRO A 69 8.83 -8.21 -13.90
CA PRO A 69 9.91 -8.57 -12.99
C PRO A 69 10.79 -9.68 -13.58
N GLU A 70 12.12 -9.47 -13.60
CA GLU A 70 13.09 -10.46 -14.09
C GLU A 70 13.04 -11.77 -13.28
N VAL A 71 12.73 -11.67 -11.99
CA VAL A 71 12.58 -12.79 -11.06
C VAL A 71 11.17 -12.81 -10.46
N THR A 72 10.55 -13.98 -10.46
CA THR A 72 9.17 -14.17 -9.96
C THR A 72 9.08 -14.24 -8.44
N ARG A 73 10.20 -14.50 -7.75
CA ARG A 73 10.27 -14.74 -6.30
C ARG A 73 9.51 -13.70 -5.50
N GLY A 74 9.71 -12.41 -5.78
CA GLY A 74 9.05 -11.35 -5.01
C GLY A 74 7.53 -11.29 -5.19
N VAL A 75 7.02 -11.65 -6.38
CA VAL A 75 5.57 -11.72 -6.62
C VAL A 75 4.97 -12.95 -5.95
N ILE A 76 5.67 -14.09 -6.00
CA ILE A 76 5.23 -15.33 -5.32
C ILE A 76 5.18 -15.11 -3.81
N GLU A 77 6.24 -14.56 -3.21
CA GLU A 77 6.27 -14.24 -1.78
C GLU A 77 5.15 -13.27 -1.39
N LEU A 78 4.80 -12.31 -2.24
CA LEU A 78 3.67 -11.41 -1.99
C LEU A 78 2.33 -12.15 -2.03
N VAL A 79 2.11 -13.01 -3.04
CA VAL A 79 0.87 -13.78 -3.20
C VAL A 79 0.66 -14.69 -2.00
N ASP A 80 1.70 -15.39 -1.54
CA ASP A 80 1.66 -16.29 -0.38
C ASP A 80 1.26 -15.59 0.93
N GLN A 81 1.42 -14.26 1.02
CA GLN A 81 1.04 -13.47 2.20
C GLN A 81 -0.41 -12.96 2.14
N THR A 82 -1.06 -13.10 0.99
CA THR A 82 -2.43 -12.58 0.75
C THR A 82 -3.47 -13.69 0.57
N LEU A 83 -3.01 -14.94 0.44
CA LEU A 83 -3.83 -16.15 0.46
C LEU A 83 -4.11 -16.61 1.90
#